data_AF-A0A4Q5HDJ9-F1
#
_entry.id   AF-A0A4Q5HDJ9-F1
#
_cell.length_a   1.000
_cell.length_b   1.000
_cell.length_c   1.000
_cell.angle_alpha   90.00
_cell.angle_beta   90.00
_cell.angle_gamma   90.00
#
_symmetry.space_group_name_H-M   'P 1'
#
loop_
_entity.id
_entity.type
_entity.pdbx_description
1 polymer ?
#
loop_
_entity_poly.entity_id
_entity_poly.type
_entity_poly.pdbx_seq_one_letter_code
_entity_poly.pdbx_strand_id
1 'polypeptide(L)'
;MNIAQTKQIDIVDFLKAIGCFPTRETACAAWFRAPYREDMTPSFKVNKNRNIWYDFGLARSGDIIDLGILIYHTNDISRVLKLIENATPGVPVKARTFLPSSEERNEILRNIQIGALTSVALKSYLASRGIDMEIGIRECWEIHYTCRGRAYFAIGFPNIAGGYEMRSPYY
;
A
#
# COMPACT_ATOMS: atom_id res chain seq x y z
N MET A 1 5.48 24.53 -13.49
CA MET A 1 4.24 23.71 -13.39
C MET A 1 3.38 24.08 -12.18
N ASN A 2 2.05 23.93 -12.27
CA ASN A 2 1.13 24.06 -11.13
C ASN A 2 0.83 22.70 -10.46
N ILE A 3 0.14 22.71 -9.31
CA ILE A 3 -0.21 21.50 -8.54
C ILE A 3 -0.99 20.49 -9.39
N ALA A 4 -2.02 20.94 -10.12
CA ALA A 4 -2.88 20.06 -10.91
C ALA A 4 -2.09 19.36 -12.02
N GLN A 5 -1.23 20.09 -12.74
CA GLN A 5 -0.35 19.55 -13.77
C GLN A 5 0.66 18.56 -13.17
N THR A 6 1.19 18.86 -11.98
CA THR A 6 2.20 18.02 -11.33
C THR A 6 1.64 16.67 -10.95
N LYS A 7 0.41 16.62 -10.41
CA LYS A 7 -0.26 15.36 -10.06
C LYS A 7 -0.54 14.44 -11.27
N GLN A 8 -0.43 14.95 -12.50
CA GLN A 8 -0.59 14.16 -13.73
C GLN A 8 0.71 13.48 -14.19
N ILE A 9 1.89 13.91 -13.68
CA ILE A 9 3.15 13.23 -13.97
C ILE A 9 3.09 11.81 -13.41
N ASP A 10 3.49 10.83 -14.22
CA ASP A 10 3.58 9.45 -13.76
C ASP A 10 4.70 9.27 -12.74
N ILE A 11 4.37 8.77 -11.56
CA ILE A 11 5.35 8.57 -10.48
C ILE A 11 6.44 7.57 -10.91
N VAL A 12 6.13 6.55 -11.70
CA VAL A 12 7.15 5.58 -12.18
C VAL A 12 8.14 6.27 -13.12
N ASP A 13 7.66 7.08 -14.06
CA ASP A 13 8.49 7.84 -14.99
C ASP A 13 9.31 8.91 -14.25
N PHE A 14 8.72 9.62 -13.28
CA PHE A 14 9.44 10.55 -12.40
C PHE A 14 10.57 9.85 -11.63
N LEU A 15 10.28 8.71 -11.00
CA LEU A 15 11.28 7.93 -10.27
C LEU A 15 12.41 7.47 -11.19
N LYS A 16 12.09 6.98 -12.39
CA LYS A 16 13.10 6.59 -13.40
C LYS A 16 13.97 7.79 -13.80
N ALA A 17 13.37 8.97 -13.96
CA ALA A 17 14.08 10.19 -14.35
C ALA A 17 15.08 10.67 -13.29
N ILE A 18 14.82 10.43 -12.00
CA ILE A 18 15.76 10.68 -10.91
C ILE A 18 16.68 9.47 -10.60
N GLY A 19 16.74 8.47 -11.47
CA GLY A 19 17.64 7.32 -11.37
C GLY A 19 17.15 6.16 -10.51
N CYS A 20 15.89 6.18 -10.09
CA CYS A 20 15.28 5.10 -9.32
C CYS A 20 14.52 4.13 -10.23
N PHE A 21 15.00 2.90 -10.34
CA PHE A 21 14.41 1.87 -11.22
C PHE A 21 13.59 0.85 -10.43
N PRO A 22 12.48 0.36 -11.00
CA PRO A 22 11.66 -0.65 -10.33
C PRO A 22 12.41 -1.98 -10.23
N THR A 23 12.32 -2.60 -9.07
CA THR A 23 12.82 -3.95 -8.80
C THR A 23 11.86 -5.04 -9.27
N ARG A 24 10.55 -4.74 -9.30
CA ARG A 24 9.49 -5.60 -9.84
C ARG A 24 8.41 -4.72 -10.43
N GLU A 25 7.87 -5.10 -11.58
CA GLU A 25 6.88 -4.30 -12.28
C GLU A 25 5.80 -5.20 -12.89
N THR A 26 4.53 -4.82 -12.70
CA THR A 26 3.36 -5.44 -13.32
C THR A 26 2.60 -4.39 -14.12
N ALA A 27 1.51 -4.80 -14.79
CA ALA A 27 0.65 -3.85 -15.51
C ALA A 27 0.08 -2.76 -14.58
N CYS A 28 -0.29 -3.10 -13.34
CA CYS A 28 -0.99 -2.20 -12.40
C CYS A 28 -0.09 -1.58 -11.32
N ALA A 29 1.11 -2.11 -11.08
CA ALA A 29 1.99 -1.64 -10.00
C ALA A 29 3.48 -1.74 -10.34
N ALA A 30 4.30 -0.96 -9.63
CA ALA A 30 5.75 -1.05 -9.66
C ALA A 30 6.31 -0.98 -8.23
N TRP A 31 7.33 -1.79 -7.93
CA TRP A 31 7.99 -1.86 -6.64
C TRP A 31 9.41 -1.32 -6.72
N PHE A 32 9.78 -0.47 -5.78
CA PHE A 32 11.06 0.19 -5.67
C PHE A 32 11.64 -0.01 -4.27
N ARG A 33 12.93 0.26 -4.14
CA ARG A 33 13.52 0.65 -2.87
C ARG A 33 13.12 2.08 -2.58
N ALA A 34 12.77 2.40 -1.34
CA ALA A 34 12.39 3.76 -0.97
C ALA A 34 13.56 4.75 -1.27
N PRO A 35 13.33 5.81 -2.06
CA PRO A 35 14.42 6.66 -2.57
C PRO A 35 14.96 7.68 -1.55
N TYR A 36 14.29 7.83 -0.41
CA TYR A 36 14.57 8.86 0.62
C TYR A 36 15.02 8.27 1.97
N ARG A 37 15.27 6.96 2.04
CA ARG A 37 15.77 6.27 3.24
C ARG A 37 16.52 5.01 2.83
N GLU A 38 17.26 4.43 3.75
CA GLU A 38 17.85 3.11 3.54
C GLU A 38 16.73 2.04 3.44
N ASP A 39 16.75 1.25 2.37
CA ASP A 39 15.74 0.24 2.10
C ASP A 39 16.36 -1.02 1.48
N MET A 40 16.74 -1.96 2.34
CA MET A 40 17.42 -3.21 1.96
C MET A 40 16.50 -4.23 1.30
N THR A 41 15.19 -4.09 1.46
CA THR A 41 14.18 -4.91 0.78
C THR A 41 13.14 -3.99 0.14
N PRO A 42 12.85 -4.10 -1.17
CA PRO A 42 11.92 -3.20 -1.84
C PRO A 42 10.57 -3.13 -1.13
N SER A 43 10.28 -1.98 -0.51
CA SER A 43 9.08 -1.76 0.30
C SER A 43 8.29 -0.54 -0.13
N PHE A 44 8.67 0.09 -1.23
CA PHE A 44 7.95 1.21 -1.83
C PHE A 44 7.17 0.75 -3.06
N LYS A 45 5.84 0.91 -3.06
CA LYS A 45 4.95 0.48 -4.14
C LYS A 45 4.26 1.66 -4.78
N VAL A 46 4.34 1.78 -6.10
CA VAL A 46 3.56 2.71 -6.91
C VAL A 46 2.38 1.97 -7.53
N ASN A 47 1.16 2.47 -7.34
CA ASN A 47 -0.02 2.04 -8.07
C ASN A 47 -0.15 2.90 -9.34
N LYS A 48 0.04 2.27 -10.51
CA LYS A 48 0.08 2.95 -11.81
C LYS A 48 -1.27 3.49 -12.25
N ASN A 49 -2.35 2.79 -11.88
CA ASN A 49 -3.71 3.17 -12.23
C ASN A 49 -4.11 4.44 -11.48
N ARG A 50 -3.84 4.46 -10.17
CA ARG A 50 -4.20 5.56 -9.26
C ARG A 50 -3.19 6.72 -9.24
N ASN A 51 -1.99 6.50 -9.78
CA ASN A 51 -0.85 7.40 -9.66
C ASN A 51 -0.58 7.84 -8.20
N ILE A 52 -0.56 6.87 -7.29
CA ILE A 52 -0.21 7.08 -5.88
C ILE A 52 0.85 6.07 -5.48
N TRP A 53 1.60 6.40 -4.44
CA TRP A 53 2.57 5.51 -3.85
C TRP A 53 2.17 5.11 -2.42
N TYR A 54 2.72 4.00 -1.95
CA TYR A 54 2.67 3.54 -0.57
C TYR A 54 4.04 3.00 -0.16
N ASP A 55 4.57 3.47 0.95
CA ASP A 55 5.79 2.98 1.59
C ASP A 55 5.41 2.09 2.78
N PHE A 56 5.66 0.79 2.66
CA PHE A 56 5.39 -0.19 3.70
C PHE A 56 6.32 -0.08 4.90
N GLY A 57 7.53 0.49 4.73
CA GLY A 57 8.45 0.72 5.84
C GLY A 57 8.05 1.91 6.72
N LEU A 58 7.39 2.92 6.16
CA LEU A 58 6.91 4.10 6.92
C LEU A 58 5.39 4.09 7.16
N ALA A 59 4.66 3.14 6.58
CA ALA A 59 3.19 3.13 6.54
C ALA A 59 2.58 4.45 6.03
N ARG A 60 3.23 5.06 5.02
CA ARG A 60 2.81 6.34 4.42
C ARG A 60 2.40 6.16 2.97
N SER A 61 1.52 7.04 2.51
CA SER A 61 1.09 7.10 1.11
C SER A 61 0.94 8.54 0.67
N GLY A 62 0.96 8.77 -0.63
CA GLY A 62 0.68 10.08 -1.17
C GLY A 62 0.70 10.12 -2.69
N ASP A 63 0.60 11.33 -3.22
CA ASP A 63 0.84 11.63 -4.62
C ASP A 63 2.31 12.04 -4.85
N ILE A 64 2.63 12.44 -6.08
CA ILE A 64 3.99 12.84 -6.47
C ILE A 64 4.52 14.06 -5.69
N ILE A 65 3.65 14.95 -5.20
CA ILE A 65 4.07 16.12 -4.41
C ILE A 65 4.47 15.64 -3.01
N ASP A 66 3.68 14.77 -2.38
CA ASP A 66 4.03 14.14 -1.11
C ASP A 66 5.37 13.38 -1.22
N LEU A 67 5.59 12.70 -2.37
CA LEU A 67 6.85 12.04 -2.66
C LEU A 67 8.01 13.04 -2.79
N GLY A 68 7.79 14.14 -3.52
CA GLY A 68 8.77 15.19 -3.70
C GLY A 68 9.20 15.83 -2.38
N ILE A 69 8.26 16.04 -1.45
CA ILE A 69 8.56 16.52 -0.09
C ILE A 69 9.55 15.58 0.62
N LEU A 70 9.34 14.26 0.49
CA LEU A 70 10.21 13.25 1.09
C LEU A 70 11.59 13.20 0.44
N ILE A 71 11.65 13.16 -0.90
CA ILE A 71 12.91 13.04 -1.66
C ILE A 71 13.77 14.30 -1.51
N TYR A 72 13.15 15.48 -1.52
CA TYR A 72 13.88 16.75 -1.48
C TYR A 72 13.99 17.34 -0.07
N HIS A 73 13.48 16.64 0.95
CA HIS A 73 13.52 17.03 2.36
C HIS A 73 13.08 18.48 2.61
N THR A 74 11.98 18.90 1.97
CA THR A 74 11.45 20.27 2.09
C THR A 74 9.93 20.31 2.00
N ASN A 75 9.31 21.14 2.83
CA ASN A 75 7.87 21.41 2.82
C ASN A 75 7.50 22.63 1.95
N ASP A 76 8.47 23.28 1.30
CA ASP A 76 8.23 24.37 0.35
C ASP A 76 7.67 23.81 -0.96
N ILE A 77 6.34 23.90 -1.11
CA ILE A 77 5.64 23.38 -2.28
C ILE A 77 6.15 24.02 -3.58
N SER A 78 6.39 25.33 -3.60
CA SER A 78 6.89 26.01 -4.81
C SER A 78 8.25 25.47 -5.23
N ARG A 79 9.12 25.16 -4.27
CA ARG A 79 10.41 24.51 -4.54
C ARG A 79 10.23 23.06 -5.02
N VAL A 80 9.36 22.28 -4.38
CA VAL A 80 9.08 20.89 -4.79
C VAL A 80 8.59 20.82 -6.22
N LEU A 81 7.64 21.68 -6.60
CA LEU A 81 7.09 21.71 -7.96
C LEU A 81 8.18 21.99 -9.01
N LYS A 82 9.09 22.93 -8.73
CA LYS A 82 10.23 23.24 -9.62
C LYS A 82 11.20 22.06 -9.76
N LEU A 83 11.50 21.37 -8.65
CA LEU A 83 12.42 20.24 -8.66
C LEU A 83 11.84 19.03 -9.42
N ILE A 84 10.54 18.78 -9.28
CA ILE A 84 9.84 17.76 -10.07
C ILE A 84 9.88 18.12 -11.56
N GLU A 85 9.52 19.36 -11.91
CA GLU A 85 9.52 19.84 -13.29
C GLU A 85 10.90 19.72 -13.95
N ASN A 86 11.97 20.07 -13.23
CA ASN A 86 13.35 19.96 -13.70
C ASN A 86 13.82 18.51 -13.86
N ALA A 87 13.31 17.60 -13.04
CA ALA A 87 13.64 16.18 -13.13
C ALA A 87 12.92 15.47 -14.28
N THR A 88 11.84 16.05 -14.82
CA THR A 88 11.03 15.46 -15.89
C THR A 88 11.02 16.29 -17.19
N PRO A 89 12.18 16.66 -17.76
CA PRO A 89 12.19 17.44 -19.00
C PRO A 89 11.65 16.57 -20.15
N GLY A 90 10.46 16.91 -20.65
CA GLY A 90 9.83 16.23 -21.77
C GLY A 90 8.99 14.99 -21.43
N VAL A 91 8.72 14.71 -20.14
CA VAL A 91 7.72 13.69 -19.78
C VAL A 91 6.33 14.21 -20.19
N PRO A 92 5.60 13.54 -21.09
CA PRO A 92 4.29 14.01 -21.50
C PRO A 92 3.38 14.01 -20.28
N VAL A 93 2.76 15.16 -19.99
CA VAL A 93 1.66 15.24 -19.03
C VAL A 93 0.48 14.48 -19.64
N LYS A 94 0.40 13.17 -19.36
CA LYS A 94 -0.75 12.37 -19.77
C LYS A 94 -1.91 12.78 -18.88
N ALA A 95 -3.00 13.25 -19.47
CA ALA A 95 -4.25 13.40 -18.74
C ALA A 95 -4.67 12.01 -18.22
N ARG A 96 -4.49 11.77 -16.93
CA ARG A 96 -4.89 10.52 -16.28
C ARG A 96 -6.33 10.69 -15.83
N THR A 97 -7.25 10.16 -16.61
CA THR A 97 -8.60 9.88 -16.12
C THR A 97 -8.54 8.60 -15.31
N PHE A 98 -8.32 8.73 -13.99
CA PHE A 98 -8.62 7.62 -13.10
C PHE A 98 -10.13 7.45 -13.07
N LEU A 99 -10.62 6.53 -13.89
CA LEU A 99 -11.92 5.92 -13.64
C LEU A 99 -11.68 4.93 -12.49
N PRO A 100 -12.22 5.15 -11.29
CA PRO A 100 -12.26 4.10 -10.30
C PRO A 100 -12.98 2.92 -10.96
N SER A 101 -12.23 1.89 -11.33
CA SER A 101 -12.82 0.60 -11.62
C SER A 101 -13.63 0.24 -10.38
N SER A 102 -14.94 0.30 -10.50
CA SER A 102 -15.88 -0.22 -9.53
C SER A 102 -15.76 -1.74 -9.38
N GLU A 103 -14.93 -2.39 -10.22
CA GLU A 103 -14.75 -3.83 -10.25
C GLU A 103 -13.70 -4.33 -9.25
N GLU A 104 -12.75 -3.51 -8.78
CA GLU A 104 -11.64 -4.00 -7.95
C GLU A 104 -11.94 -4.18 -6.45
N ARG A 105 -13.16 -3.91 -5.96
CA ARG A 105 -13.45 -4.02 -4.50
C ARG A 105 -14.80 -4.59 -4.09
N ASN A 106 -15.53 -5.26 -4.98
CA ASN A 106 -16.66 -6.10 -4.56
C ASN A 106 -16.27 -7.58 -4.48
N GLU A 107 -15.10 -7.87 -3.90
CA GLU A 107 -14.89 -9.19 -3.31
C GLU A 107 -15.71 -9.26 -2.04
N ILE A 108 -16.99 -9.55 -2.21
CA ILE A 108 -17.91 -9.68 -1.10
C ILE A 108 -17.47 -10.94 -0.34
N LEU A 109 -16.85 -10.72 0.81
CA LEU A 109 -16.68 -11.75 1.82
C LEU A 109 -18.07 -12.26 2.20
N ARG A 110 -18.27 -13.57 2.12
CA ARG A 110 -19.54 -14.24 2.45
C ARG A 110 -19.34 -15.20 3.60
N ASN A 111 -20.43 -15.59 4.25
CA ASN A 111 -20.43 -16.60 5.31
C ASN A 111 -19.43 -16.28 6.42
N ILE A 112 -19.39 -15.02 6.86
CA ILE A 112 -18.47 -14.57 7.91
C ILE A 112 -18.92 -15.18 9.24
N GLN A 113 -18.05 -15.97 9.86
CA GLN A 113 -18.25 -16.55 11.18
C GLN A 113 -17.10 -16.12 12.07
N ILE A 114 -17.43 -15.62 13.25
CA ILE A 114 -16.48 -15.07 14.21
C ILE A 114 -16.59 -15.89 15.48
N GLY A 115 -15.46 -16.38 15.98
CA GLY A 115 -15.41 -17.20 17.17
C GLY A 115 -14.12 -17.02 17.97
N ALA A 116 -14.07 -17.71 19.10
CA ALA A 116 -12.87 -17.76 19.93
C ALA A 116 -11.70 -18.31 19.12
N LEU A 117 -10.50 -17.78 19.38
CA LEU A 117 -9.28 -18.24 18.75
C LEU A 117 -8.93 -19.67 19.20
N THR A 118 -9.30 -20.67 18.41
CA THR A 118 -9.14 -22.09 18.76
C THR A 118 -8.12 -22.80 17.88
N SER A 119 -8.00 -22.38 16.63
CA SER A 119 -7.10 -22.93 15.62
C SER A 119 -5.64 -22.94 16.09
N VAL A 120 -5.06 -24.14 16.10
CA VAL A 120 -3.64 -24.36 16.42
C VAL A 120 -2.75 -23.62 15.42
N ALA A 121 -3.14 -23.58 14.15
CA ALA A 121 -2.43 -22.86 13.09
C ALA A 121 -2.32 -21.35 13.37
N LEU A 122 -3.43 -20.71 13.74
CA LEU A 122 -3.46 -19.28 14.02
C LEU A 122 -2.72 -18.95 15.33
N LYS A 123 -2.81 -19.81 16.34
CA LYS A 123 -2.02 -19.68 17.59
C LYS A 123 -0.53 -19.79 17.32
N SER A 124 -0.10 -20.79 16.55
CA SER A 124 1.30 -20.93 16.13
C SER A 124 1.79 -19.71 15.34
N TYR A 125 0.93 -19.12 14.51
CA TYR A 125 1.25 -17.88 13.81
C TYR A 125 1.50 -16.71 14.77
N LEU A 126 0.61 -16.47 15.76
CA LEU A 126 0.81 -15.45 16.79
C LEU A 126 2.15 -15.63 17.51
N ALA A 127 2.45 -16.85 17.95
CA ALA A 127 3.69 -17.18 18.63
C ALA A 127 4.90 -16.88 17.75
N SER A 128 4.86 -17.24 16.46
CA SER A 128 5.93 -16.94 15.50
C SER A 128 6.17 -15.44 15.29
N ARG A 129 5.17 -14.60 15.58
CA ARG A 129 5.23 -13.14 15.50
C ARG A 129 5.67 -12.49 16.81
N GLY A 130 6.00 -13.28 17.83
CA GLY A 130 6.40 -12.81 19.15
C GLY A 130 5.25 -12.19 19.95
N ILE A 131 4.00 -12.55 19.63
CA ILE A 131 2.82 -12.07 20.34
C ILE A 131 2.56 -13.01 21.52
N ASP A 132 2.38 -12.42 22.71
CA ASP A 132 2.01 -13.17 23.90
C ASP A 132 0.68 -13.90 23.69
N MET A 133 0.63 -15.18 24.08
CA MET A 133 -0.52 -16.04 23.77
C MET A 133 -1.78 -15.63 24.54
N GLU A 134 -1.63 -15.17 25.77
CA GLU A 134 -2.76 -14.74 26.59
C GLU A 134 -3.36 -13.46 26.01
N ILE A 135 -2.50 -12.49 25.66
CA ILE A 135 -2.93 -11.25 24.97
C ILE A 135 -3.59 -11.60 23.64
N GLY A 136 -2.96 -12.46 22.83
CA GLY A 136 -3.49 -12.85 21.52
C GLY A 136 -4.86 -13.53 21.59
N ILE A 137 -5.08 -14.43 22.55
CA ILE A 137 -6.38 -15.10 22.73
C ILE A 137 -7.44 -14.12 23.25
N ARG A 138 -7.07 -13.18 24.11
CA ARG A 138 -8.00 -12.20 24.69
C ARG A 138 -8.45 -11.16 23.67
N GLU A 139 -7.52 -10.64 22.87
CA GLU A 139 -7.76 -9.49 22.00
C GLU A 139 -8.12 -9.88 20.56
N CYS A 140 -7.84 -11.12 20.12
CA CYS A 140 -8.10 -11.56 18.75
C CYS A 140 -9.11 -12.69 18.67
N TRP A 141 -9.81 -12.72 17.54
CA TRP A 141 -10.82 -13.70 17.18
C TRP A 141 -10.40 -14.49 15.96
N GLU A 142 -10.95 -15.70 15.86
CA GLU A 142 -10.84 -16.51 14.67
C GLU A 142 -12.03 -16.20 13.75
N ILE A 143 -11.72 -15.82 12.51
CA ILE A 143 -12.71 -15.39 11.53
C ILE A 143 -12.64 -16.34 10.33
N HIS A 144 -13.74 -17.04 10.08
CA HIS A 144 -13.94 -17.88 8.90
C HIS A 144 -14.77 -17.12 7.88
N TYR A 145 -14.40 -17.20 6.60
CA TYR A 145 -15.11 -16.52 5.53
C TYR A 145 -14.94 -17.25 4.19
N THR A 146 -15.86 -16.98 3.27
CA THR A 146 -15.78 -17.42 1.88
C THR A 146 -15.41 -16.25 0.98
N CYS A 147 -14.36 -16.41 0.19
CA CYS A 147 -13.95 -15.45 -0.84
C CYS A 147 -13.77 -16.18 -2.18
N ARG A 148 -14.34 -15.65 -3.28
CA ARG A 148 -14.24 -16.28 -4.61
C ARG A 148 -14.60 -17.78 -4.63
N GLY A 149 -15.61 -18.19 -3.83
CA GLY A 149 -16.06 -19.58 -3.72
C GLY A 149 -15.16 -20.53 -2.95
N ARG A 150 -14.09 -20.03 -2.30
CA ARG A 150 -13.19 -20.81 -1.44
C ARG A 150 -13.35 -20.37 0.02
N ALA A 151 -13.24 -21.32 0.94
CA ALA A 151 -13.25 -21.06 2.37
C ALA A 151 -11.85 -20.67 2.85
N TYR A 152 -11.80 -19.71 3.77
CA TYR A 152 -10.60 -19.16 4.38
C TYR A 152 -10.83 -18.95 5.87
N PHE A 153 -9.73 -18.87 6.61
CA PHE A 153 -9.75 -18.47 8.01
C PHE A 153 -8.56 -17.55 8.31
N ALA A 154 -8.79 -16.63 9.24
CA ALA A 154 -7.85 -15.59 9.62
C ALA A 154 -7.97 -15.30 11.12
N ILE A 155 -6.92 -14.71 11.67
CA ILE A 155 -7.01 -14.01 12.95
C ILE A 155 -7.48 -12.58 12.68
N GLY A 156 -8.32 -12.02 13.54
CA GLY A 156 -8.73 -10.62 13.41
C GLY A 156 -9.27 -10.00 14.68
N PHE A 157 -9.45 -8.68 14.65
CA PHE A 157 -9.99 -7.89 15.75
C PHE A 157 -10.83 -6.73 15.19
N PRO A 158 -11.81 -6.20 15.95
CA PRO A 158 -12.68 -5.14 15.47
C PRO A 158 -11.91 -3.84 15.21
N ASN A 159 -12.30 -3.11 14.17
CA ASN A 159 -11.78 -1.78 13.87
C ASN A 159 -12.77 -0.67 14.22
N ILE A 160 -12.30 0.58 14.23
CA ILE A 160 -13.12 1.75 14.62
C ILE A 160 -14.26 2.07 13.65
N ALA A 161 -14.25 1.49 12.43
CA ALA A 161 -15.30 1.66 11.43
C ALA A 161 -16.38 0.57 11.51
N GLY A 162 -16.33 -0.30 12.52
CA GLY A 162 -17.28 -1.40 12.70
C GLY A 162 -17.00 -2.63 11.84
N GLY A 163 -15.86 -2.69 11.17
CA GLY A 163 -15.35 -3.87 10.46
C GLY A 163 -14.32 -4.65 11.31
N TYR A 164 -13.56 -5.52 10.64
CA TYR A 164 -12.48 -6.30 11.25
C TYR A 164 -11.17 -6.12 10.47
N GLU A 165 -10.08 -5.90 11.19
CA GLU A 165 -8.74 -6.07 10.65
C GLU A 165 -8.39 -7.55 10.71
N MET A 166 -8.03 -8.15 9.57
CA MET A 166 -7.79 -9.59 9.47
C MET A 166 -6.41 -9.88 8.91
N ARG A 167 -5.79 -10.96 9.40
CA ARG A 167 -4.54 -11.50 8.87
C ARG A 167 -4.60 -13.02 8.79
N SER A 168 -4.12 -13.58 7.69
CA SER A 168 -3.92 -15.03 7.57
C SER A 168 -2.45 -15.33 7.31
N PRO A 169 -1.86 -16.35 7.94
CA PRO A 169 -0.50 -16.78 7.61
C PRO A 169 -0.38 -17.45 6.24
N TYR A 170 -1.50 -17.83 5.63
CA TYR A 170 -1.54 -18.68 4.44
C TYR A 170 -1.81 -17.93 3.12
N TYR A 171 -2.33 -16.69 3.19
CA TYR A 171 -2.87 -15.97 2.04
C TYR A 171 -2.42 -14.51 2.01
#